data_AF-A0A418NL79-F1
#
_entry.id   AF-A0A418NL79-F1
#
_cell.length_a   1.000
_cell.length_b   1.000
_cell.length_c   1.000
_cell.angle_alpha   90.00
_cell.angle_beta   90.00
_cell.angle_gamma   90.00
#
_symmetry.space_group_name_H-M   'P 1'
#
loop_
_entity.id
_entity.type
_entity.pdbx_description
1 polymer ?
#
loop_
_entity_poly.entity_id
_entity_poly.type
_entity_poly.pdbx_seq_one_letter_code
_entity_poly.pdbx_strand_id
1 'polypeptide(L)'
;MAFQDAYRQQVALLIRTIPFVAQEQCFALKGGTAINLFVRDLPRLSVDIDLTYLPVEDRASSLKAIDAAMVRMRERIESRISDTQPSADGEVEKLFAEIFTEPCLLHRFPTVTGTISLWRGYKKGIAQ
;
A
#
# COMPACT_ATOMS: atom_id res chain seq x y z
N MET A 1 17.58 -5.80 -18.42
CA MET A 1 18.27 -5.76 -17.12
C MET A 1 17.57 -4.81 -16.14
N ALA A 2 17.31 -3.54 -16.48
CA ALA A 2 16.62 -2.59 -15.58
C ALA A 2 15.27 -3.04 -14.96
N PHE A 3 14.45 -3.81 -15.68
CA PHE A 3 13.16 -4.31 -15.15
C PHE A 3 13.34 -5.29 -13.97
N GLN A 4 14.40 -6.10 -13.98
CA GLN A 4 14.67 -7.03 -12.88
C GLN A 4 15.19 -6.29 -11.64
N ASP A 5 15.94 -5.20 -11.83
CA ASP A 5 16.47 -4.40 -10.73
C ASP A 5 15.36 -3.60 -10.02
N ALA A 6 14.45 -2.98 -10.78
CA ALA A 6 13.28 -2.32 -10.23
C ALA A 6 12.38 -3.29 -9.45
N TYR A 7 12.14 -4.49 -9.99
CA TYR A 7 11.37 -5.52 -9.28
C TYR A 7 12.07 -5.96 -7.98
N ARG A 8 13.38 -6.18 -8.01
CA ARG A 8 14.16 -6.54 -6.80
C ARG A 8 14.06 -5.46 -5.72
N GLN A 9 14.12 -4.19 -6.10
CA GLN A 9 13.97 -3.08 -5.17
C GLN A 9 12.56 -3.04 -4.56
N GLN A 10 11.51 -3.25 -5.36
CA GLN A 10 10.14 -3.33 -4.89
C GLN A 10 9.92 -4.50 -3.92
N VAL A 11 10.47 -5.69 -4.23
CA VAL A 11 10.41 -6.85 -3.32
C VAL A 11 11.20 -6.59 -2.04
N ALA A 12 12.38 -5.98 -2.13
CA ALA A 12 13.17 -5.62 -0.95
C ALA A 12 12.41 -4.66 -0.03
N LEU A 13 11.70 -3.68 -0.61
CA LEU A 13 10.79 -2.82 0.13
C LEU A 13 9.65 -3.62 0.75
N LEU A 14 8.94 -4.45 -0.02
CA LEU A 14 7.85 -5.27 0.49
C LEU A 14 8.28 -6.07 1.74
N ILE A 15 9.41 -6.78 1.67
CA ILE A 15 9.93 -7.58 2.80
C ILE A 15 10.24 -6.71 4.02
N ARG A 16 10.77 -5.49 3.83
CA ARG A 16 11.00 -4.54 4.94
C ARG A 16 9.68 -4.00 5.52
N THR A 17 8.65 -3.82 4.70
CA THR A 17 7.36 -3.23 5.08
C THR A 17 6.43 -4.20 5.80
N ILE A 18 6.39 -5.48 5.39
CA ILE A 18 5.46 -6.51 5.92
C ILE A 18 5.46 -6.61 7.46
N PRO A 19 6.60 -6.58 8.18
CA PRO A 19 6.59 -6.62 9.65
C PRO A 19 5.86 -5.45 10.32
N PHE A 20 5.80 -4.28 9.68
CA PHE A 20 5.05 -3.12 10.21
C PHE A 20 3.56 -3.24 9.94
N VAL A 21 3.20 -3.81 8.79
CA VAL A 21 1.81 -4.13 8.44
C VAL A 21 1.26 -5.20 9.38
N ALA A 22 2.04 -6.24 9.67
CA ALA A 22 1.65 -7.34 10.57
C ALA A 22 1.39 -6.89 12.02
N GLN A 23 1.81 -5.68 12.42
CA GLN A 23 1.51 -5.14 13.74
C GLN A 23 0.07 -4.60 13.85
N GLU A 24 -0.60 -4.29 12.75
CA GLU A 24 -2.03 -3.98 12.77
C GLU A 24 -2.87 -5.26 12.79
N GLN A 25 -3.22 -5.71 13.99
CA GLN A 25 -4.01 -6.93 14.21
C GLN A 25 -5.44 -6.83 13.64
N CYS A 26 -5.90 -5.63 13.30
CA CYS A 26 -7.22 -5.43 12.67
C CYS A 26 -7.24 -5.84 11.19
N PHE A 27 -6.09 -6.18 10.59
CA PHE A 27 -5.99 -6.60 9.20
C PHE A 27 -5.44 -8.02 9.05
N ALA A 28 -5.98 -8.77 8.08
CA ALA A 28 -5.36 -9.96 7.53
C ALA A 28 -4.76 -9.66 6.15
N LEU A 29 -3.54 -10.16 5.91
CA LEU A 29 -2.92 -10.14 4.59
C LEU A 29 -3.56 -11.21 3.70
N LYS A 30 -3.90 -10.84 2.47
CA LYS A 30 -4.47 -11.74 1.47
C LYS A 30 -3.84 -11.52 0.09
N GLY A 31 -4.47 -12.10 -0.93
CA GLY A 31 -4.14 -11.82 -2.33
C GLY A 31 -2.90 -12.54 -2.83
N GLY A 32 -2.41 -12.07 -3.99
CA GLY A 32 -1.33 -12.75 -4.71
C GLY A 32 -0.01 -12.72 -3.97
N THR A 33 0.28 -11.61 -3.30
CA THR A 33 1.51 -11.39 -2.55
C THR A 33 1.55 -12.26 -1.28
N ALA A 34 0.43 -12.44 -0.57
CA ALA A 34 0.37 -13.37 0.56
C ALA A 34 0.71 -14.81 0.14
N ILE A 35 0.12 -15.27 -0.97
CA ILE A 35 0.40 -16.61 -1.52
C ILE A 35 1.88 -16.73 -1.89
N ASN A 36 2.45 -15.71 -2.51
CA ASN A 36 3.84 -15.65 -2.91
C ASN A 36 4.84 -15.60 -1.74
N LEU A 37 4.46 -15.04 -0.59
CA LEU A 37 5.35 -14.94 0.57
C LEU A 37 5.26 -16.15 1.50
N PHE A 38 4.05 -16.71 1.69
CA PHE A 38 3.80 -17.69 2.74
C PHE A 38 3.46 -19.10 2.24
N VAL A 39 3.10 -19.27 0.96
CA VAL A 39 2.61 -20.56 0.42
C VAL A 39 3.47 -21.10 -0.71
N ARG A 40 4.00 -20.22 -1.58
CA ARG A 40 4.76 -20.58 -2.78
C ARG A 40 6.11 -19.87 -2.79
N ASP A 41 7.11 -20.47 -3.42
CA ASP A 41 8.45 -19.88 -3.56
C ASP A 41 8.48 -18.79 -4.65
N LEU A 42 7.80 -17.66 -4.40
CA LEU A 42 7.77 -16.46 -5.25
C LEU A 42 7.68 -16.72 -6.78
N PRO A 43 6.78 -17.59 -7.28
CA PRO A 43 6.81 -18.08 -8.67
C PRO A 43 6.37 -17.04 -9.72
N ARG A 44 5.92 -15.86 -9.30
CA ARG A 44 5.45 -14.78 -10.17
C ARG A 44 5.70 -13.41 -9.55
N LEU A 45 5.70 -12.37 -10.37
CA LEU A 45 5.83 -10.99 -9.91
C LEU A 45 4.54 -10.55 -9.19
N SER A 46 4.65 -10.19 -7.91
CA SER A 46 3.55 -9.63 -7.10
C SER A 46 4.14 -8.85 -5.95
N VAL A 47 3.87 -7.54 -5.87
CA VAL A 47 4.43 -6.65 -4.84
C VAL A 47 3.38 -5.82 -4.10
N ASP A 48 2.09 -6.01 -4.42
CA ASP A 48 0.99 -5.29 -3.79
C ASP A 48 0.63 -5.90 -2.42
N ILE A 49 0.29 -5.08 -1.43
CA ILE A 49 -0.14 -5.54 -0.10
C ILE A 49 -1.66 -5.45 -0.03
N ASP A 50 -2.34 -6.59 -0.20
CA ASP A 50 -3.80 -6.67 -0.05
C ASP A 50 -4.18 -6.97 1.40
N LEU A 51 -4.96 -6.10 2.03
CA LEU A 51 -5.44 -6.26 3.40
C LEU A 51 -6.97 -6.44 3.46
N THR A 52 -7.41 -7.23 4.44
CA THR A 52 -8.82 -7.40 4.79
C THR A 52 -9.02 -6.97 6.25
N TYR A 53 -9.91 -6.01 6.48
CA TYR A 53 -10.33 -5.62 7.83
C TYR A 53 -11.12 -6.77 8.47
N LEU A 54 -10.73 -7.13 9.69
CA LEU A 54 -11.25 -8.31 10.39
C LEU A 54 -12.47 -8.02 11.29
N PRO A 55 -12.51 -6.91 12.05
CA PRO A 55 -13.67 -6.61 12.90
C PRO A 55 -14.96 -6.46 12.08
N VAL A 56 -16.04 -7.04 12.60
CA VAL A 56 -17.39 -6.92 12.01
C VAL A 56 -18.14 -5.82 12.75
N GLU A 57 -18.23 -4.67 12.11
CA GLU A 57 -18.85 -3.46 12.66
C GLU A 57 -19.70 -2.78 11.57
N ASP A 58 -20.45 -1.73 11.92
CA ASP A 58 -21.13 -0.95 10.90
C ASP A 58 -20.13 -0.27 9.95
N ARG A 59 -20.61 0.15 8.77
CA ARG A 59 -19.76 0.72 7.71
C ARG A 59 -18.99 1.95 8.18
N ALA A 60 -19.62 2.85 8.94
CA ALA A 60 -18.99 4.09 9.35
C ALA A 60 -17.88 3.84 10.37
N SER A 61 -18.15 2.96 11.35
CA SER A 61 -17.16 2.53 12.35
C SER A 61 -15.97 1.81 11.69
N SER A 62 -16.26 0.87 10.78
CA SER A 62 -15.23 0.13 10.05
C SER A 62 -14.31 1.07 9.26
N LEU A 63 -14.88 2.02 8.50
CA LEU A 63 -14.08 2.97 7.72
C LEU A 63 -13.19 3.84 8.60
N LYS A 64 -13.71 4.32 9.74
CA LYS A 64 -12.94 5.13 10.69
C LYS A 64 -11.79 4.33 11.31
N ALA A 65 -12.03 3.08 11.67
CA ALA A 65 -11.01 2.21 12.26
C ALA A 65 -9.92 1.85 11.24
N ILE A 66 -10.31 1.55 9.99
CA ILE A 66 -9.40 1.33 8.87
C ILE A 66 -8.51 2.56 8.68
N ASP A 67 -9.09 3.76 8.59
CA ASP A 67 -8.33 4.99 8.39
C ASP A 67 -7.30 5.22 9.51
N ALA A 68 -7.70 5.02 10.78
CA ALA A 68 -6.79 5.16 11.92
C ALA A 68 -5.65 4.12 11.90
N ALA A 69 -5.93 2.88 11.49
CA ALA A 69 -4.93 1.83 11.37
C ALA A 69 -3.94 2.10 10.22
N MET A 70 -4.42 2.60 9.09
CA MET A 70 -3.58 3.02 7.97
C MET A 70 -2.61 4.13 8.38
N VAL A 71 -3.06 5.12 9.16
CA VAL A 71 -2.19 6.18 9.70
C VAL A 71 -1.10 5.62 10.61
N ARG A 72 -1.43 4.73 11.55
CA ARG A 72 -0.42 4.09 12.43
C ARG A 72 0.58 3.22 11.68
N MET A 73 0.15 2.46 10.67
CA MET A 73 1.06 1.69 9.82
C MET A 73 2.06 2.61 9.12
N ARG A 74 1.56 3.67 8.50
CA ARG A 74 2.35 4.67 7.82
C ARG A 74 3.41 5.27 8.74
N GLU A 75 3.03 5.79 9.91
CA GLU A 75 3.95 6.42 10.85
C GLU A 75 5.09 5.47 11.26
N ARG A 76 4.77 4.19 11.49
CA ARG A 76 5.78 3.18 11.81
C ARG A 76 6.73 2.91 10.64
N ILE A 77 6.20 2.74 9.45
CA ILE A 77 6.99 2.47 8.24
C ILE A 77 7.97 3.63 8.00
N GLU A 78 7.49 4.88 8.04
CA GLU A 78 8.30 6.08 7.85
C GLU A 78 9.42 6.21 8.89
N SER A 79 9.15 5.85 10.15
CA SER A 79 10.15 5.94 11.22
C SER A 79 11.26 4.90 11.12
N ARG A 80 11.12 3.85 10.29
CA ARG A 80 12.03 2.69 10.27
C ARG A 80 12.59 2.32 8.90
N ILE A 81 11.98 2.78 7.80
CA ILE A 81 12.44 2.49 6.44
C ILE A 81 12.89 3.79 5.78
N SER A 82 14.20 4.00 5.78
CA SER A 82 14.87 4.90 4.85
C SER A 82 15.12 4.11 3.56
N ASP A 83 14.31 4.29 2.51
CA ASP A 83 14.71 4.23 1.08
C ASP A 83 13.79 3.46 0.15
N THR A 84 12.99 4.22 -0.61
CA THR A 84 11.94 3.74 -1.52
C THR A 84 11.47 4.83 -2.52
N GLN A 85 12.00 4.94 -3.74
CA GLN A 85 11.07 5.16 -4.89
C GLN A 85 11.61 5.05 -6.32
N PRO A 86 10.82 4.45 -7.23
CA PRO A 86 10.91 4.56 -8.70
C PRO A 86 9.93 5.55 -9.38
N SER A 87 9.11 6.33 -8.67
CA SER A 87 7.98 7.10 -9.24
C SER A 87 8.02 8.61 -8.97
N ALA A 88 9.20 9.23 -9.06
CA ALA A 88 9.41 10.65 -8.73
C ALA A 88 8.67 11.64 -9.67
N ASP A 89 8.19 11.20 -10.83
CA ASP A 89 7.77 12.10 -11.92
C ASP A 89 6.27 12.48 -11.92
N GLY A 90 5.48 11.93 -10.99
CA GLY A 90 4.08 12.36 -10.80
C GLY A 90 3.06 11.83 -11.83
N GLU A 91 3.48 10.93 -12.74
CA GLU A 91 2.63 10.39 -13.82
C GLU A 91 1.51 9.47 -13.31
N VAL A 92 1.77 8.73 -12.23
CA VAL A 92 0.77 7.83 -11.59
C VAL A 92 -0.39 8.64 -11.02
N GLU A 93 -0.10 9.82 -10.49
CA GLU A 93 -1.06 10.73 -9.90
C GLU A 93 -1.99 11.36 -10.94
N LYS A 94 -1.46 11.67 -12.12
CA LYS A 94 -2.28 12.13 -13.26
C LYS A 94 -3.28 11.05 -13.68
N LEU A 95 -2.81 9.81 -13.83
CA LEU A 95 -3.65 8.67 -14.20
C LEU A 95 -4.76 8.42 -13.16
N PHE A 96 -4.46 8.53 -11.87
CA PHE A 96 -5.48 8.38 -10.82
C PHE A 96 -6.51 9.52 -10.84
N ALA A 97 -6.10 10.75 -11.15
CA ALA A 97 -7.03 11.87 -11.26
C ALA A 97 -8.05 11.69 -12.40
N GLU A 98 -7.68 10.96 -13.46
CA GLU A 98 -8.59 10.66 -14.57
C GLU A 98 -9.66 9.62 -14.17
N ILE A 99 -9.31 8.63 -13.34
CA ILE A 99 -10.16 7.46 -13.06
C ILE A 99 -11.11 7.67 -11.87
N PHE A 100 -10.76 8.52 -10.89
CA PHE A 100 -11.44 8.60 -9.59
C PHE A 100 -12.02 9.99 -9.27
N THR A 101 -13.19 10.04 -8.62
CA THR A 101 -13.97 11.29 -8.38
C THR A 101 -13.37 12.14 -7.27
N GLU A 102 -12.88 11.48 -6.23
CA GLU A 102 -12.04 12.07 -5.19
C GLU A 102 -10.71 11.32 -5.17
N PRO A 103 -9.79 11.66 -6.10
CA PRO A 103 -8.44 11.15 -6.06
C PRO A 103 -7.72 11.87 -4.93
N CYS A 104 -8.03 11.50 -3.69
CA CYS A 104 -7.21 11.87 -2.55
C CYS A 104 -5.92 11.07 -2.69
N LEU A 105 -4.92 11.64 -3.35
CA LEU A 105 -3.55 11.21 -3.11
C LEU A 105 -3.37 11.28 -1.61
N LEU A 106 -3.26 10.13 -0.91
CA LEU A 106 -2.78 10.24 0.47
C LEU A 106 -1.47 10.99 0.35
N HIS A 107 -1.33 12.00 1.19
CA HIS A 107 -0.09 12.71 1.46
C HIS A 107 1.11 11.94 0.92
N ARG A 108 1.74 12.47 -0.12
CA ARG A 108 3.10 12.03 -0.45
C ARG A 108 3.91 12.23 0.81
N PHE A 109 4.48 11.15 1.31
CA PHE A 109 5.31 11.21 2.50
C PHE A 109 6.76 11.40 2.07
N PRO A 110 7.31 12.63 2.15
CA PRO A 110 8.71 12.83 1.84
C PRO A 110 9.54 12.14 2.93
N THR A 111 10.14 11.00 2.60
CA THR A 111 11.24 10.46 3.40
C THR A 111 12.54 11.01 2.83
N VAL A 112 13.63 10.93 3.61
CA VAL A 112 14.98 11.34 3.20
C VAL A 112 15.49 10.53 1.98
N THR A 113 14.71 9.54 1.56
CA THR A 113 15.11 8.46 0.67
C THR A 113 13.96 8.05 -0.29
N GLY A 114 12.96 8.91 -0.52
CA GLY A 114 11.85 8.65 -1.47
C GLY A 114 10.45 8.77 -0.86
N THR A 115 9.40 8.45 -1.64
CA THR A 115 8.00 8.65 -1.23
C THR A 115 7.26 7.31 -1.10
N ILE A 116 6.32 7.19 -0.17
CA ILE A 116 5.38 6.08 -0.12
C ILE A 116 3.99 6.65 -0.46
N SER A 117 3.31 6.02 -1.42
CA SER A 117 1.96 6.43 -1.85
C SER A 117 0.95 5.45 -1.27
N LEU A 118 0.11 5.95 -0.38
CA LEU A 118 -1.14 5.27 -0.04
C LEU A 118 -2.23 5.89 -0.92
N TRP A 119 -3.24 5.12 -1.32
CA TRP A 119 -4.31 5.67 -2.18
C TRP A 119 -5.70 5.34 -1.61
N ARG A 120 -6.59 6.33 -1.64
CA ARG A 120 -8.02 6.19 -1.35
C ARG A 120 -8.81 7.02 -2.35
N GLY A 121 -9.79 6.41 -3.00
CA GLY A 121 -10.71 7.13 -3.88
C GLY A 121 -11.85 6.25 -4.37
N TYR A 122 -12.89 6.89 -4.90
CA TYR A 122 -14.06 6.23 -5.49
C TYR A 122 -14.03 6.38 -7.01
N LYS A 123 -14.29 5.30 -7.75
CA LYS A 123 -14.23 5.32 -9.23
C LYS A 123 -15.33 6.23 -9.78
N LYS A 124 -14.98 7.06 -10.78
CA LYS A 124 -15.97 7.90 -11.46
C LYS A 124 -17.07 7.03 -12.07
N GLY A 125 -18.33 7.41 -11.84
CA GLY A 125 -19.50 6.77 -12.45
C GLY A 125 -20.07 5.55 -11.73
N ILE A 126 -19.55 5.16 -10.56
CA ILE A 126 -20.22 4.18 -9.69
C ILE A 126 -21.00 4.95 -8.63
N ALA A 127 -22.33 5.03 -8.77
CA ALA A 127 -23.22 5.57 -7.76
C ALA A 127 -23.11 4.74 -6.46
N GLN A 128 -23.24 5.42 -5.31
CA GLN A 128 -23.20 4.82 -3.97
C GLN A 128 -24.28 3.76 -3.76
#